data_AF-A0A075G7X8-F1
#
_entry.id   AF-A0A075G7X8-F1
#
_cell.length_a   1.000
_cell.length_b   1.000
_cell.length_c   1.000
_cell.angle_alpha   90.00
_cell.angle_beta   90.00
_cell.angle_gamma   90.00
#
_symmetry.space_group_name_H-M   'P 1'
#
loop_
_entity.id
_entity.type
_entity.pdbx_description
1 polymer ?
#
loop_
_entity_poly.entity_id
_entity_poly.type
_entity_poly.pdbx_seq_one_letter_code
_entity_poly.pdbx_strand_id
1 'polypeptide(L)'
;MENKFNNSYDYYKNAAKFWSDMIAMMSSKPTTLTAVGPIRNLSSNLKKITSELTEANKEIVEFNNFLIEYYKQLADTWTGAQKEVASKASQLPQNEEGTEAYKRIWIDIFENNFTGLFDSKKFSENYNSLVSTELDLLKRWNAITDVMLKSANLPTKQEIDEIYKEIHTLKNRIFKLELSKKNVSSEGG
;
A
#
# COMPACT_ATOMS: atom_id res chain seq x y z
N MET A 1 -12.95 17.24 -24.22
CA MET A 1 -12.26 16.70 -23.04
C MET A 1 -13.02 15.46 -22.61
N GLU A 2 -12.60 14.28 -23.05
CA GLU A 2 -13.25 13.01 -22.69
C GLU A 2 -12.38 12.22 -21.71
N ASN A 3 -12.93 12.05 -20.51
CA ASN A 3 -12.74 11.02 -19.48
C ASN A 3 -11.38 10.31 -19.34
N LYS A 4 -10.51 10.86 -18.48
CA LYS A 4 -9.36 10.16 -17.87
C LYS A 4 -9.73 9.14 -16.79
N PHE A 5 -11.01 9.00 -16.41
CA PHE A 5 -11.45 8.10 -15.33
C PHE A 5 -11.82 6.68 -15.80
N ASN A 6 -11.87 6.41 -17.11
CA ASN A 6 -12.24 5.09 -17.64
C ASN A 6 -11.07 4.08 -17.64
N ASN A 7 -9.83 4.54 -17.39
CA ASN A 7 -8.63 3.72 -17.54
C ASN A 7 -8.35 2.83 -16.31
N SER A 8 -8.68 3.29 -15.10
CA SER A 8 -8.38 2.51 -13.88
C SER A 8 -9.25 1.27 -13.77
N TYR A 9 -10.55 1.35 -14.08
CA TYR A 9 -11.45 0.20 -14.07
C TYR A 9 -11.04 -0.85 -15.10
N ASP A 10 -10.71 -0.42 -16.32
CA ASP A 10 -10.23 -1.33 -17.37
C ASP A 10 -8.87 -1.93 -17.02
N TYR A 11 -7.98 -1.19 -16.37
CA TYR A 11 -6.71 -1.70 -15.85
C TYR A 11 -6.94 -2.83 -14.83
N TYR A 12 -7.77 -2.60 -13.81
CA TYR A 12 -8.06 -3.62 -12.79
C TYR A 12 -8.80 -4.83 -13.37
N LYS A 13 -9.72 -4.61 -14.31
CA LYS A 13 -10.44 -5.68 -15.02
C LYS A 13 -9.49 -6.53 -15.85
N ASN A 14 -8.57 -5.91 -16.58
CA ASN A 14 -7.58 -6.61 -17.40
C ASN A 14 -6.56 -7.35 -16.54
N ALA A 15 -6.12 -6.76 -15.42
CA ALA A 15 -5.27 -7.44 -14.45
C ALA A 15 -5.99 -8.65 -13.83
N ALA A 16 -7.24 -8.49 -13.38
CA ALA A 16 -8.03 -9.60 -12.83
C ALA A 16 -8.25 -10.72 -13.86
N LYS A 17 -8.50 -10.36 -15.13
CA LYS A 17 -8.64 -11.33 -16.22
C LYS A 17 -7.34 -12.08 -16.49
N PHE A 18 -6.22 -11.37 -16.57
CA PHE A 18 -4.89 -11.97 -16.69
C PHE A 18 -4.61 -12.95 -15.54
N TRP A 19 -4.92 -12.57 -14.30
CA TRP A 19 -4.75 -13.43 -13.12
C TRP A 19 -5.66 -14.66 -13.15
N SER A 20 -6.92 -14.49 -13.54
CA SER A 20 -7.88 -15.59 -13.69
C SER A 20 -7.45 -16.58 -14.76
N ASP A 21 -7.01 -16.10 -15.92
CA ASP A 21 -6.57 -16.93 -17.05
C ASP A 21 -5.28 -17.68 -16.69
N MET A 22 -4.37 -17.05 -15.94
CA MET A 22 -3.15 -17.70 -15.45
C MET A 22 -3.45 -18.81 -14.44
N ILE A 23 -4.38 -18.60 -13.50
CA ILE A 23 -4.83 -19.64 -12.55
C ILE A 23 -5.53 -20.79 -13.28
N ALA A 24 -6.39 -20.48 -14.27
CA ALA A 24 -7.03 -21.47 -15.12
C ALA A 24 -6.01 -22.32 -15.88
N MET A 25 -5.01 -21.68 -16.50
CA MET A 25 -3.93 -22.34 -17.22
C MET A 25 -3.08 -23.25 -16.31
N MET A 26 -2.83 -22.83 -15.07
CA MET A 26 -2.08 -23.64 -14.10
C MET A 26 -2.91 -24.78 -13.48
N SER A 27 -4.24 -24.68 -13.51
CA SER A 27 -5.16 -25.70 -12.98
C SER A 27 -5.59 -26.74 -14.03
N SER A 28 -5.51 -26.42 -15.33
CA SER A 28 -5.68 -27.38 -16.42
C SER A 28 -4.46 -28.30 -16.52
N LYS A 29 -4.55 -29.47 -15.87
CA LYS A 29 -3.49 -30.47 -15.64
C LYS A 29 -2.70 -30.95 -16.86
N PRO A 30 -1.55 -31.62 -16.61
CA PRO A 30 -1.37 -33.00 -17.05
C PRO A 30 -1.37 -33.96 -15.85
N THR A 31 -2.38 -34.82 -15.75
CA THR A 31 -2.49 -35.85 -14.69
C THR A 31 -1.68 -37.11 -14.99
N THR A 32 -0.74 -37.09 -15.92
CA THR A 32 0.02 -38.28 -16.28
C THR A 32 1.46 -37.92 -16.56
N LEU A 33 2.35 -38.75 -16.00
CA LEU A 33 3.81 -38.83 -16.21
C LEU A 33 4.68 -38.18 -15.13
N THR A 34 5.31 -39.07 -14.37
CA THR A 34 6.48 -38.82 -13.53
C THR A 34 7.59 -38.11 -14.33
N ALA A 35 7.89 -36.85 -13.99
CA ALA A 35 9.13 -36.20 -14.40
C ALA A 35 9.56 -35.09 -13.42
N VAL A 36 10.77 -35.27 -12.91
CA VAL A 36 11.68 -34.45 -12.10
C VAL A 36 11.58 -32.92 -12.32
N GLY A 37 11.80 -32.14 -11.25
CA GLY A 37 12.19 -30.71 -11.31
C GLY A 37 11.06 -29.69 -11.57
N PRO A 38 10.78 -29.28 -12.82
CA PRO A 38 9.90 -28.14 -13.11
C PRO A 38 8.44 -28.29 -12.67
N ILE A 39 7.82 -29.47 -12.81
CA ILE A 39 6.41 -29.69 -12.40
C ILE A 39 6.26 -29.65 -10.87
N ARG A 40 7.26 -30.14 -10.13
CA ARG A 40 7.31 -30.04 -8.67
C ARG A 40 7.44 -28.58 -8.22
N ASN A 41 8.27 -27.79 -8.92
CA ASN A 41 8.43 -26.36 -8.66
C ASN A 41 7.12 -25.60 -8.92
N LEU A 42 6.45 -25.87 -10.05
CA LEU A 42 5.13 -25.31 -10.37
C LEU A 42 4.09 -25.62 -9.28
N SER A 43 3.99 -26.88 -8.86
CA SER A 43 3.05 -27.28 -7.80
C SER A 43 3.37 -26.61 -6.45
N SER A 44 4.65 -26.45 -6.11
CA SER A 44 5.09 -25.75 -4.89
C SER A 44 4.73 -24.26 -4.94
N ASN A 45 4.97 -23.60 -6.07
CA ASN A 45 4.67 -22.18 -6.27
C ASN A 45 3.16 -21.92 -6.20
N LEU A 46 2.36 -22.79 -6.81
CA LEU A 46 0.89 -22.74 -6.72
C LEU A 46 0.40 -22.84 -5.28
N LYS A 47 0.91 -23.81 -4.51
CA LYS A 47 0.54 -23.94 -3.09
C LYS A 47 0.88 -22.67 -2.30
N LYS A 48 2.06 -22.08 -2.57
CA LYS A 48 2.48 -20.84 -1.92
C LYS A 48 1.55 -19.67 -2.29
N ILE A 49 1.23 -19.49 -3.58
CA ILE A 49 0.28 -18.46 -4.04
C ILE A 49 -1.08 -18.65 -3.38
N THR A 50 -1.62 -19.87 -3.37
CA THR A 50 -2.92 -20.16 -2.74
C THR A 50 -2.89 -19.83 -1.24
N SER A 51 -1.83 -20.23 -0.53
CA SER A 51 -1.68 -19.92 0.90
C SER A 51 -1.66 -18.41 1.16
N GLU A 52 -0.87 -17.65 0.40
CA GLU A 52 -0.80 -16.19 0.54
C GLU A 52 -2.14 -15.52 0.20
N LEU A 53 -2.87 -16.02 -0.81
CA LEU A 53 -4.20 -15.52 -1.15
C LEU A 53 -5.23 -15.80 -0.05
N THR A 54 -5.19 -16.97 0.57
CA THR A 54 -6.09 -17.31 1.68
C THR A 54 -5.87 -16.37 2.87
N GLU A 55 -4.62 -16.14 3.26
CA GLU A 55 -4.30 -15.22 4.35
C GLU A 55 -4.61 -13.76 3.99
N ALA A 56 -4.30 -13.32 2.76
CA ALA A 56 -4.65 -11.99 2.28
C ALA A 56 -6.17 -11.74 2.33
N ASN A 57 -7.00 -12.74 1.98
CA ASN A 57 -8.46 -12.61 2.08
C ASN A 57 -8.92 -12.38 3.53
N LYS A 58 -8.28 -13.05 4.51
CA LYS A 58 -8.58 -12.84 5.92
C LYS A 58 -8.21 -11.42 6.35
N GLU A 59 -7.01 -10.97 5.99
CA GLU A 59 -6.52 -9.62 6.29
C GLU A 59 -7.35 -8.53 5.60
N ILE A 60 -7.88 -8.76 4.40
CA ILE A 60 -8.80 -7.83 3.73
C ILE A 60 -10.07 -7.62 4.56
N VAL A 61 -10.62 -8.68 5.17
CA VAL A 61 -11.80 -8.56 6.03
C VAL A 61 -11.46 -7.72 7.26
N GLU A 62 -10.33 -7.97 7.90
CA GLU A 62 -9.87 -7.20 9.06
C GLU A 62 -9.61 -5.73 8.70
N PHE A 63 -8.91 -5.48 7.59
CA PHE A 63 -8.67 -4.14 7.03
C PHE A 63 -9.98 -3.38 6.83
N ASN A 64 -10.98 -4.01 6.18
CA ASN A 64 -12.28 -3.38 5.95
C ASN A 64 -13.00 -3.04 7.27
N ASN A 65 -12.90 -3.90 8.28
CA ASN A 65 -13.48 -3.62 9.59
C ASN A 65 -12.82 -2.41 10.26
N PHE A 66 -11.49 -2.32 10.25
CA PHE A 66 -10.77 -1.17 10.79
C PHE A 66 -11.04 0.11 10.00
N LEU A 67 -11.20 0.00 8.67
CA LEU A 67 -11.52 1.12 7.79
C LEU A 67 -12.92 1.67 8.07
N ILE A 68 -13.91 0.79 8.24
CA ILE A 68 -15.28 1.18 8.60
C ILE A 68 -15.29 1.88 9.95
N GLU A 69 -14.61 1.34 10.97
CA GLU A 69 -14.53 1.95 12.29
C GLU A 69 -13.79 3.31 12.25
N TYR A 70 -12.75 3.44 11.42
CA TYR A 70 -12.03 4.70 11.21
C TYR A 70 -12.98 5.79 10.68
N TYR A 71 -13.70 5.49 9.59
CA TYR A 71 -14.66 6.45 9.03
C TYR A 71 -15.82 6.74 9.96
N LYS A 72 -16.28 5.73 10.72
CA LYS A 72 -17.33 5.92 11.72
C LYS A 72 -16.89 6.89 12.80
N GLN A 73 -15.68 6.74 13.34
CA GLN A 73 -15.15 7.64 14.37
C GLN A 73 -15.03 9.09 13.89
N LEU A 74 -14.60 9.29 12.63
CA LEU A 74 -14.60 10.63 12.01
C LEU A 74 -16.01 11.18 11.83
N ALA A 75 -16.95 10.37 11.33
CA ALA A 75 -18.33 10.77 11.08
C ALA A 75 -19.09 11.11 12.37
N ASP A 76 -18.89 10.31 13.43
CA ASP A 76 -19.47 10.54 14.75
C ASP A 76 -18.93 11.85 15.36
N THR A 77 -17.62 12.09 15.25
CA THR A 77 -16.97 13.34 15.71
C THR A 77 -17.46 14.56 14.94
N TRP A 78 -17.53 14.46 13.61
CA TRP A 78 -18.09 15.50 12.76
C TRP A 78 -19.54 15.84 13.15
N THR A 79 -20.36 14.80 13.31
CA THR A 79 -21.79 14.97 13.67
C THR A 79 -21.95 15.58 15.06
N GLY A 80 -21.11 15.17 16.02
CA GLY A 80 -21.05 15.75 17.37
C GLY A 80 -20.70 17.24 17.33
N ALA A 81 -19.59 17.58 16.68
CA ALA A 81 -19.14 18.96 16.52
C ALA A 81 -20.20 19.83 15.83
N GLN A 82 -20.82 19.34 14.76
CA GLN A 82 -21.85 20.08 14.04
C GLN A 82 -23.10 20.36 14.89
N LYS A 83 -23.52 19.40 15.73
CA LYS A 83 -24.62 19.60 16.70
C LYS A 83 -24.25 20.65 17.74
N GLU A 84 -23.03 20.63 18.24
CA GLU A 84 -22.56 21.63 19.21
C GLU A 84 -22.50 23.04 18.60
N VAL A 85 -21.99 23.16 17.37
CA VAL A 85 -22.00 24.43 16.63
C VAL A 85 -23.41 24.95 16.46
N ALA A 86 -24.35 24.10 15.99
CA ALA A 86 -25.73 24.52 15.78
C ALA A 86 -26.39 25.02 17.08
N SER A 87 -26.10 24.36 18.20
CA SER A 87 -26.59 24.78 19.52
C SER A 87 -26.06 26.16 19.93
N LYS A 88 -24.73 26.40 19.84
CA LYS A 88 -24.15 27.71 20.20
C LYS A 88 -24.49 28.80 19.20
N ALA A 89 -24.55 28.50 17.91
CA ALA A 89 -24.89 29.44 16.85
C ALA A 89 -26.31 30.01 16.99
N SER A 90 -27.25 29.22 17.54
CA SER A 90 -28.64 29.67 17.76
C SER A 90 -28.76 30.85 18.74
N GLN A 91 -27.72 31.12 19.52
CA GLN A 91 -27.68 32.20 20.52
C GLN A 91 -27.01 33.47 20.00
N LEU A 92 -26.51 33.47 18.76
CA LEU A 92 -25.75 34.57 18.19
C LEU A 92 -26.67 35.65 17.57
N PRO A 93 -26.31 36.93 17.72
CA PRO A 93 -27.01 38.03 17.06
C PRO A 93 -26.87 37.93 15.53
N GLN A 94 -27.91 38.31 14.80
CA GLN A 94 -27.92 38.29 13.33
C GLN A 94 -27.31 39.59 12.76
N ASN A 95 -26.05 39.84 13.10
CA ASN A 95 -25.28 41.00 12.66
C ASN A 95 -23.83 40.59 12.29
N GLU A 96 -23.02 41.56 11.89
CA GLU A 96 -21.62 41.33 11.49
C GLU A 96 -20.78 40.72 12.64
N GLU A 97 -21.01 41.19 13.88
CA GLU A 97 -20.37 40.64 15.08
C GLU A 97 -20.74 39.18 15.33
N GLY A 98 -22.01 38.81 15.18
CA GLY A 98 -22.47 37.43 15.28
C GLY A 98 -21.93 36.52 14.17
N THR A 99 -21.67 37.07 12.98
CA THR A 99 -21.03 36.32 11.89
C THR A 99 -19.57 36.00 12.21
N GLU A 100 -18.83 36.96 12.78
CA GLU A 100 -17.46 36.70 13.24
C GLU A 100 -17.41 35.77 14.45
N ALA A 101 -18.34 35.92 15.40
CA ALA A 101 -18.48 35.00 16.52
C ALA A 101 -18.79 33.57 16.07
N TYR A 102 -19.63 33.40 15.05
CA TYR A 102 -19.94 32.09 14.47
C TYR A 102 -18.69 31.38 13.94
N LYS A 103 -17.84 32.08 13.19
CA LYS A 103 -16.59 31.49 12.65
C LYS A 103 -15.68 31.00 13.77
N ARG A 104 -15.50 31.80 14.83
CA ARG A 104 -14.69 31.41 16.00
C ARG A 104 -15.26 30.20 16.70
N ILE A 105 -16.56 30.20 16.99
CA ILE A 105 -17.27 29.06 17.59
C ILE A 105 -17.11 27.79 16.74
N TRP A 106 -17.24 27.91 15.43
CA TRP A 106 -17.07 26.79 14.51
C TRP A 106 -15.64 26.23 14.58
N ILE A 107 -14.62 27.08 14.46
CA ILE A 107 -13.20 26.67 14.56
C ILE A 107 -12.95 26.00 15.91
N ASP A 108 -13.29 26.67 17.02
CA ASP A 108 -13.00 26.20 18.37
C ASP A 108 -13.65 24.84 18.65
N ILE A 109 -14.91 24.65 18.24
CA ILE A 109 -15.62 23.38 18.45
C ILE A 109 -14.99 22.27 17.63
N PHE A 110 -14.72 22.50 16.35
CA PHE A 110 -14.13 21.49 15.48
C PHE A 110 -12.71 21.14 15.93
N GLU A 111 -11.89 22.13 16.27
CA GLU A 111 -10.54 21.92 16.80
C GLU A 111 -10.55 21.09 18.07
N ASN A 112 -11.40 21.43 19.05
CA ASN A 112 -11.47 20.69 20.31
C ASN A 112 -11.98 19.25 20.12
N ASN A 113 -13.03 19.06 19.31
CA ASN A 113 -13.60 17.72 19.07
C ASN A 113 -12.62 16.81 18.32
N PHE A 114 -11.96 17.32 17.26
CA PHE A 114 -11.00 16.53 16.49
C PHE A 114 -9.68 16.32 17.24
N THR A 115 -9.19 17.30 18.00
CA THR A 115 -8.06 17.09 18.91
C THR A 115 -8.38 15.98 19.91
N GLY A 116 -9.56 16.01 20.52
CA GLY A 116 -10.01 14.94 21.42
C GLY A 116 -10.13 13.57 20.76
N LEU A 117 -10.59 13.51 19.51
CA LEU A 117 -10.60 12.27 18.73
C LEU A 117 -9.18 11.73 18.50
N PHE A 118 -8.27 12.57 18.02
CA PHE A 118 -6.92 12.17 17.65
C PHE A 118 -6.05 11.80 18.86
N ASP A 119 -6.31 12.42 20.01
CA ASP A 119 -5.69 12.05 21.29
C ASP A 119 -6.32 10.79 21.90
N SER A 120 -7.46 10.33 21.38
CA SER A 120 -8.14 9.16 21.93
C SER A 120 -7.39 7.87 21.61
N LYS A 121 -7.08 7.12 22.67
CA LYS A 121 -6.45 5.79 22.56
C LYS A 121 -7.19 4.86 21.60
N LYS A 122 -8.53 4.88 21.63
CA LYS A 122 -9.37 4.04 20.77
C LYS A 122 -9.16 4.37 19.27
N PHE A 123 -9.07 5.65 18.92
CA PHE A 123 -8.81 6.06 17.54
C PHE A 123 -7.40 5.64 17.12
N SER A 124 -6.39 5.91 17.94
CA SER A 124 -5.01 5.55 17.64
C SER A 124 -4.83 4.03 17.49
N GLU A 125 -5.47 3.21 18.34
CA GLU A 125 -5.43 1.75 18.25
C GLU A 125 -6.07 1.23 16.95
N ASN A 126 -7.23 1.77 16.57
CA ASN A 126 -7.90 1.40 15.33
C ASN A 126 -7.08 1.82 14.10
N TYR A 127 -6.56 3.05 14.08
CA TYR A 127 -5.73 3.55 12.98
C TYR A 127 -4.41 2.78 12.85
N ASN A 128 -3.74 2.46 13.95
CA ASN A 128 -2.54 1.64 13.93
C ASN A 128 -2.82 0.24 13.39
N SER A 129 -3.95 -0.36 13.77
CA SER A 129 -4.37 -1.66 13.26
C SER A 129 -4.65 -1.60 11.76
N LEU A 130 -5.37 -0.56 11.30
CA LEU A 130 -5.64 -0.32 9.88
C LEU A 130 -4.35 -0.25 9.05
N VAL A 131 -3.39 0.58 9.46
CA VAL A 131 -2.11 0.75 8.76
C VAL A 131 -1.27 -0.51 8.82
N SER A 132 -1.25 -1.20 9.97
CA SER A 132 -0.50 -2.45 10.11
C SER A 132 -1.04 -3.53 9.17
N THR A 133 -2.36 -3.71 9.11
CA THR A 133 -2.98 -4.67 8.19
C THR A 133 -2.77 -4.28 6.72
N GLU A 134 -2.77 -2.99 6.38
CA GLU A 134 -2.42 -2.53 5.03
C GLU A 134 -0.99 -2.92 4.64
N LEU A 135 -0.03 -2.72 5.56
CA LEU A 135 1.37 -3.10 5.34
C LEU A 135 1.54 -4.61 5.18
N ASP A 136 0.79 -5.41 5.94
CA ASP A 136 0.83 -6.87 5.83
C ASP A 136 0.23 -7.35 4.50
N LEU A 137 -0.87 -6.76 4.04
CA LEU A 137 -1.43 -6.99 2.70
C LEU A 137 -0.42 -6.67 1.59
N LEU A 138 0.28 -5.54 1.70
CA LEU A 138 1.33 -5.18 0.74
C LEU A 138 2.49 -6.18 0.72
N LYS A 139 2.91 -6.68 1.90
CA LYS A 139 3.96 -7.73 1.98
C LYS A 139 3.51 -9.02 1.30
N ARG A 140 2.26 -9.44 1.52
CA ARG A 140 1.72 -10.65 0.85
C ARG A 140 1.64 -10.48 -0.64
N TRP A 141 1.19 -9.31 -1.10
CA TRP A 141 1.16 -9.02 -2.53
C TRP A 141 2.56 -9.07 -3.16
N ASN A 142 3.57 -8.54 -2.46
CA ASN A 142 4.96 -8.67 -2.89
C ASN A 142 5.42 -10.14 -2.93
N ALA A 143 5.08 -10.93 -1.91
CA ALA A 143 5.43 -12.36 -1.87
C ALA A 143 4.79 -13.17 -3.00
N ILE A 144 3.52 -12.88 -3.32
CA ILE A 144 2.80 -13.46 -4.46
C ILE A 144 3.49 -13.06 -5.78
N THR A 145 3.77 -11.77 -5.95
CA THR A 145 4.45 -11.22 -7.14
C THR A 145 5.82 -11.86 -7.34
N ASP A 146 6.62 -12.01 -6.29
CA ASP A 146 7.95 -12.63 -6.37
C ASP A 146 7.87 -14.09 -6.82
N VAL A 147 6.90 -14.86 -6.31
CA VAL A 147 6.70 -16.26 -6.72
C VAL A 147 6.30 -16.34 -8.19
N MET A 148 5.48 -15.41 -8.66
CA MET A 148 5.05 -15.36 -10.07
C MET A 148 6.18 -14.93 -11.00
N LEU A 149 6.95 -13.91 -10.64
CA LEU A 149 8.12 -13.47 -11.40
C LEU A 149 9.14 -14.61 -11.53
N LYS A 150 9.47 -15.29 -10.43
CA LYS A 150 10.35 -16.47 -10.45
C LYS A 150 9.80 -17.59 -11.33
N SER A 151 8.49 -17.81 -11.31
CA SER A 151 7.84 -18.82 -12.17
C SER A 151 7.92 -18.47 -13.66
N ALA A 152 7.97 -17.17 -14.00
CA ALA A 152 8.13 -16.67 -15.36
C ALA A 152 9.61 -16.48 -15.78
N ASN A 153 10.58 -16.89 -14.95
CA ASN A 153 12.00 -16.59 -15.11
C ASN A 153 12.30 -15.08 -15.24
N LEU A 154 11.49 -14.25 -14.58
CA LEU A 154 11.67 -12.80 -14.48
C LEU A 154 12.33 -12.45 -13.14
N PRO A 155 13.23 -11.45 -13.11
CA PRO A 155 13.87 -11.04 -11.87
C PRO A 155 12.86 -10.34 -10.94
N THR A 156 12.99 -10.64 -9.65
CA THR A 156 12.23 -9.99 -8.57
C THR A 156 12.78 -8.60 -8.27
N LYS A 157 12.00 -7.78 -7.54
CA LYS A 157 12.45 -6.45 -7.12
C LYS A 157 13.73 -6.52 -6.29
N GLN A 158 13.83 -7.49 -5.39
CA GLN A 158 15.03 -7.69 -4.57
C GLN A 158 16.25 -8.03 -5.43
N GLU A 159 16.11 -8.95 -6.39
CA GLU A 159 17.21 -9.32 -7.29
C GLU A 159 17.65 -8.13 -8.15
N ILE A 160 16.71 -7.31 -8.63
CA ILE A 160 17.01 -6.06 -9.34
C ILE A 160 17.79 -5.09 -8.44
N ASP A 161 17.33 -4.87 -7.20
CA ASP A 161 17.97 -3.97 -6.24
C ASP A 161 19.39 -4.42 -5.87
N GLU A 162 19.61 -5.73 -5.73
CA GLU A 162 20.92 -6.33 -5.50
C GLU A 162 21.86 -6.09 -6.68
N ILE A 163 21.40 -6.34 -7.92
CA ILE A 163 22.15 -6.05 -9.14
C ILE A 163 22.52 -4.56 -9.21
N TYR A 164 21.59 -3.65 -8.91
CA TYR A 164 21.87 -2.20 -8.87
C TYR A 164 22.96 -1.84 -7.86
N LYS A 165 22.92 -2.41 -6.65
CA LYS A 165 23.95 -2.18 -5.62
C LYS A 165 25.32 -2.69 -6.06
N GLU A 166 25.36 -3.86 -6.69
CA GLU A 166 26.61 -4.43 -7.21
C GLU A 166 27.18 -3.57 -8.34
N ILE A 167 26.36 -3.16 -9.30
CA ILE A 167 26.76 -2.26 -10.40
C ILE A 167 27.33 -0.96 -9.85
N HIS A 168 26.65 -0.36 -8.86
CA HIS A 168 27.13 0.86 -8.23
C HIS A 168 28.48 0.66 -7.52
N THR A 169 28.64 -0.47 -6.83
CA THR A 169 29.90 -0.83 -6.16
C THR A 169 31.04 -1.05 -7.16
N LEU A 170 30.77 -1.74 -8.27
CA LEU A 170 31.73 -1.97 -9.35
C LEU A 170 32.15 -0.65 -10.01
N LYS A 171 31.19 0.23 -10.33
CA LYS A 171 31.47 1.56 -10.90
C LYS A 171 32.42 2.36 -9.99
N ASN A 172 32.19 2.34 -8.68
CA ASN A 172 33.05 3.02 -7.72
C ASN A 172 34.45 2.41 -7.64
N ARG A 173 34.58 1.08 -7.73
CA ARG A 173 35.89 0.40 -7.77
C ARG A 173 36.66 0.77 -9.04
N ILE A 174 36.00 0.75 -10.19
CA ILE A 174 36.60 1.14 -11.48
C ILE A 174 37.08 2.59 -11.42
N PHE A 175 36.23 3.50 -10.96
CA PHE A 175 36.59 4.92 -10.82
C PHE A 175 37.82 5.13 -9.94
N LYS A 176 37.90 4.45 -8.79
CA LYS A 176 39.09 4.51 -7.91
C LYS A 176 40.35 3.98 -8.59
N LEU A 177 40.24 2.88 -9.36
CA LEU A 177 41.36 2.30 -10.10
C LEU A 177 41.83 3.20 -11.25
N GLU A 178 40.90 3.86 -11.94
CA GLU A 178 41.23 4.83 -12.99
C GLU A 178 41.96 6.05 -12.42
N LEU A 179 41.51 6.56 -11.27
CA LEU A 179 42.20 7.65 -10.56
C LEU A 179 43.60 7.25 -10.11
N SER A 180 43.77 6.07 -9.50
CA SER A 180 45.09 5.62 -9.05
C SER A 180 46.04 5.42 -10.23
N LYS A 181 45.57 4.85 -11.35
CA LYS A 181 46.35 4.72 -12.58
C LYS A 181 46.80 6.08 -13.12
N LYS A 182 45.91 7.09 -13.11
CA LYS A 182 46.22 8.44 -13.59
C LYS A 182 47.29 9.13 -12.75
N ASN A 183 47.22 8.99 -11.42
CA ASN A 183 48.20 9.57 -10.50
C ASN A 183 49.59 8.91 -10.64
N VAL A 184 49.64 7.58 -10.82
CA VAL A 184 50.89 6.86 -11.07
C VAL A 184 51.54 7.26 -12.41
N SER A 185 50.74 7.54 -13.44
CA SER A 185 51.27 8.03 -14.73
C SER A 185 51.74 9.50 -14.70
N SER A 186 51.34 10.30 -13.71
CA SER A 186 51.80 11.70 -13.57
C SER A 186 53.03 11.87 -12.68
N GLU A 187 53.39 10.88 -11.87
CA GLU A 187 54.60 10.90 -11.02
C GLU A 187 55.82 10.24 -11.68
N GLY A 188 55.63 9.54 -12.81
CA GLY A 188 56.68 8.81 -13.54
C GLY A 188 57.21 9.49 -14.81
N GLY A 189 56.93 10.78 -15.02
CA GLY A 189 57.47 11.59 -16.14
C GLY A 189 58.13 12.85 -15.62
#